data_AF-A0A954JMS4-F1
#
_entry.id   AF-A0A954JMS4-F1
#
_cell.length_a   1.000
_cell.length_b   1.000
_cell.length_c   1.000
_cell.angle_alpha   90.00
_cell.angle_beta   90.00
_cell.angle_gamma   90.00
#
_symmetry.space_group_name_H-M   'P 1'
#
loop_
_entity.id
_entity.type
_entity.pdbx_description
1 polymer ?
#
loop_
_entity_poly.entity_id
_entity_poly.type
_entity_poly.pdbx_seq_one_letter_code
_entity_poly.pdbx_strand_id
1 'polypeptide(L)'
;MPLNLFRRLRPRRRAVFGNRGVENLESRTLLSGNVNVGFDGDDIRVIGNADGNEIEVSGAGGILTFTGVNGTTINHGSTPFQIDTNATEYRDLRFAMLGGNDIVNLSGEISLSRRLIIYTHGGNDQILASGNFHFGEDIMVAGGANDDTIDVRDLNAGDKLIVNGDDNLAPHGSDDILVANSTSVRDTKLFTGLGLTNNVTLNDVQSGEDLRAWGSSGDDRFIVSQSTSARDLVITAGAGQNDIGIAGVTVGRDLKIFGGPGNDVVGLFGDLVNNQMQPVGANNIERNLGVFLGAGDDDVRMTGENNVGGAAYFFAFGGDDRIDRNNGLGDDDVAAEVEFENEVNHPEVEVEFEHLEMELEIEHD
;
A
#
# COMPACT_ATOMS: atom_id res chain seq x y z
N MET A 1 -0.88 89.82 -13.67
CA MET A 1 -0.30 88.82 -14.60
C MET A 1 1.20 88.74 -14.34
N PRO A 2 1.70 87.59 -13.87
CA PRO A 2 3.04 87.15 -14.29
C PRO A 2 3.08 85.66 -14.68
N LEU A 3 4.16 85.35 -15.40
CA LEU A 3 4.41 84.15 -16.21
C LEU A 3 4.77 82.90 -15.41
N ASN A 4 4.34 81.77 -16.00
CA ASN A 4 4.73 80.39 -15.72
C ASN A 4 6.26 80.18 -15.81
N LEU A 5 6.83 79.52 -14.80
CA LEU A 5 8.16 78.89 -14.88
C LEU A 5 8.01 77.38 -14.62
N PHE A 6 7.85 76.61 -15.70
CA PHE A 6 7.85 75.14 -15.64
C PHE A 6 9.28 74.63 -15.36
N ARG A 7 9.52 74.17 -14.13
CA ARG A 7 10.76 73.50 -13.74
C ARG A 7 10.65 72.01 -14.12
N ARG A 8 11.21 71.63 -15.28
CA ARG A 8 11.35 70.23 -15.70
C ARG A 8 12.22 69.46 -14.70
N LEU A 9 11.60 68.61 -13.89
CA LEU A 9 12.29 67.61 -13.07
C LEU A 9 12.80 66.50 -14.00
N ARG A 10 14.11 66.28 -13.99
CA ARG A 10 14.75 65.20 -14.76
C ARG A 10 14.43 63.84 -14.11
N PRO A 11 14.12 62.79 -14.89
CA PRO A 11 13.88 61.45 -14.34
C PRO A 11 15.16 60.91 -13.70
N ARG A 12 15.09 60.52 -12.43
CA ARG A 12 16.14 59.72 -11.77
C ARG A 12 16.18 58.34 -12.43
N ARG A 13 17.26 58.03 -13.15
CA ARG A 13 17.57 56.67 -13.59
C ARG A 13 17.75 55.80 -12.35
N ARG A 14 16.77 54.93 -12.08
CA ARG A 14 16.85 53.87 -11.07
C ARG A 14 17.85 52.84 -11.60
N ALA A 15 18.96 52.65 -10.90
CA ALA A 15 19.89 51.58 -11.19
C ALA A 15 19.17 50.25 -10.92
N VAL A 16 18.82 49.55 -11.98
CA VAL A 16 18.33 48.17 -11.91
C VAL A 16 19.56 47.33 -11.61
N PHE A 17 19.76 47.00 -10.33
CA PHE A 17 20.62 45.89 -9.96
C PHE A 17 19.96 44.64 -10.53
N GLY A 18 20.49 44.16 -11.65
CA GLY A 18 20.11 42.87 -12.18
C GLY A 18 20.39 41.85 -11.09
N ASN A 19 19.31 41.32 -10.52
CA ASN A 19 19.32 40.06 -9.81
C ASN A 19 19.88 39.06 -10.82
N ARG A 20 21.20 38.82 -10.78
CA ARG A 20 21.75 37.58 -11.32
C ARG A 20 21.10 36.52 -10.47
N GLY A 21 20.03 35.94 -11.01
CA GLY A 21 19.39 34.77 -10.44
C GLY A 21 20.50 33.77 -10.23
N VAL A 22 20.94 33.65 -8.98
CA VAL A 22 21.63 32.45 -8.54
C VAL A 22 20.52 31.42 -8.65
N GLU A 23 20.53 30.68 -9.76
CA GLU A 23 19.71 29.48 -9.88
C GLU A 23 20.07 28.65 -8.65
N ASN A 24 19.08 28.43 -7.77
CA ASN A 24 19.25 27.48 -6.68
C ASN A 24 19.54 26.15 -7.35
N LEU A 25 20.77 25.67 -7.21
CA LEU A 25 21.11 24.30 -7.53
C LEU A 25 20.15 23.43 -6.73
N GLU A 26 19.43 22.56 -7.42
CA GLU A 26 18.54 21.59 -6.81
C GLU A 26 19.30 20.91 -5.67
N SER A 27 18.71 20.94 -4.46
CA SER A 27 19.32 20.28 -3.31
C SER A 27 19.31 18.78 -3.62
N ARG A 28 20.46 18.26 -4.03
CA ARG A 28 20.65 16.81 -4.17
C ARG A 28 20.79 16.27 -2.76
N THR A 29 19.76 15.63 -2.26
CA THR A 29 19.87 14.79 -1.07
C THR A 29 20.86 13.67 -1.41
N LEU A 30 22.03 13.69 -0.77
CA LEU A 30 23.04 12.64 -0.94
C LEU A 30 22.71 11.55 0.08
N LEU A 31 22.29 10.37 -0.39
CA LEU A 31 22.08 9.17 0.42
C LEU A 31 23.45 8.55 0.74
N SER A 32 24.10 9.06 1.78
CA SER A 32 25.43 8.61 2.21
C SER A 32 25.41 7.93 3.58
N GLY A 33 24.33 7.22 3.89
CA GLY A 33 24.20 6.44 5.12
C GLY A 33 25.12 5.22 5.19
N ASN A 34 25.00 4.45 6.26
CA ASN A 34 25.75 3.22 6.44
C ASN A 34 24.83 2.10 6.92
N VAL A 35 24.88 1.00 6.18
CA VAL A 35 24.13 -0.22 6.50
C VAL A 35 25.09 -1.30 7.00
N ASN A 36 24.76 -1.87 8.14
CA ASN A 36 25.47 -3.01 8.70
C ASN A 36 24.72 -4.30 8.35
N VAL A 37 25.41 -5.22 7.69
CA VAL A 37 24.89 -6.56 7.37
C VAL A 37 25.65 -7.57 8.22
N GLY A 38 24.91 -8.30 9.04
CA GLY A 38 25.47 -9.27 9.97
C GLY A 38 24.54 -10.44 10.23
N PHE A 39 24.94 -11.25 11.21
CA PHE A 39 24.22 -12.44 11.61
C PHE A 39 23.82 -12.32 13.08
N ASP A 40 22.62 -12.78 13.38
CA ASP A 40 22.15 -13.01 14.74
C ASP A 40 21.63 -14.45 14.82
N GLY A 41 22.48 -15.36 15.28
CA GLY A 41 22.23 -16.79 15.16
C GLY A 41 22.09 -17.22 13.70
N ASP A 42 20.92 -17.75 13.36
CA ASP A 42 20.58 -18.23 12.00
C ASP A 42 19.86 -17.16 11.16
N ASP A 43 19.77 -15.92 11.65
CA ASP A 43 19.07 -14.82 10.98
C ASP A 43 20.07 -13.86 10.34
N ILE A 44 19.77 -13.42 9.12
CA ILE A 44 20.50 -12.34 8.44
C ILE A 44 19.85 -11.02 8.86
N ARG A 45 20.64 -10.14 9.48
CA ARG A 45 20.18 -8.80 9.87
C ARG A 45 20.85 -7.72 9.02
N VAL A 46 20.04 -6.80 8.53
CA VAL A 46 20.43 -5.61 7.76
C VAL A 46 19.94 -4.41 8.54
N ILE A 47 20.87 -3.62 9.09
CA ILE A 47 20.54 -2.49 9.96
C ILE A 47 21.10 -1.21 9.35
N GLY A 48 20.22 -0.30 8.95
CA GLY A 48 20.56 1.04 8.52
C GLY A 48 20.88 1.96 9.70
N ASN A 49 21.47 3.11 9.42
CA ASN A 49 21.55 4.22 10.38
C ASN A 49 20.43 5.23 10.07
N ALA A 50 20.22 6.21 10.95
CA ALA A 50 19.17 7.22 10.79
C ALA A 50 19.39 8.25 9.65
N ASP A 51 20.36 8.02 8.76
CA ASP A 51 20.55 8.80 7.53
C ASP A 51 19.86 8.05 6.39
N GLY A 52 19.48 8.72 5.30
CA GLY A 52 18.94 8.00 4.14
C GLY A 52 19.96 7.04 3.52
N ASN A 53 19.57 5.78 3.37
CA ASN A 53 20.36 4.69 2.79
C ASN A 53 19.75 4.21 1.48
N GLU A 54 20.58 3.76 0.55
CA GLU A 54 20.11 3.05 -0.65
C GLU A 54 20.87 1.74 -0.78
N ILE A 55 20.13 0.63 -0.73
CA ILE A 55 20.66 -0.72 -0.78
C ILE A 55 20.01 -1.55 -1.87
N GLU A 56 20.86 -2.29 -2.58
CA GLU A 56 20.46 -3.33 -3.52
C GLU A 56 20.84 -4.69 -2.94
N VAL A 57 19.85 -5.59 -2.85
CA VAL A 57 20.03 -6.98 -2.44
C VAL A 57 19.60 -7.88 -3.59
N SER A 58 20.56 -8.63 -4.15
CA SER A 58 20.28 -9.57 -5.24
C SER A 58 20.55 -11.00 -4.79
N GLY A 59 19.60 -11.91 -5.02
CA GLY A 59 19.79 -13.35 -4.84
C GLY A 59 20.07 -14.08 -6.15
N ALA A 60 21.14 -14.88 -6.22
CA ALA A 60 21.42 -15.74 -7.37
C ALA A 60 22.22 -16.98 -6.97
N GLY A 61 21.70 -18.17 -7.29
CA GLY A 61 22.42 -19.44 -7.03
C GLY A 61 22.69 -19.70 -5.55
N GLY A 62 21.80 -19.25 -4.66
CA GLY A 62 21.98 -19.31 -3.21
C GLY A 62 23.08 -18.38 -2.69
N ILE A 63 23.43 -17.32 -3.42
CA ILE A 63 24.27 -16.24 -2.92
C ILE A 63 23.41 -14.98 -2.84
N LEU A 64 23.33 -14.39 -1.65
CA LEU A 64 22.81 -13.05 -1.44
C LEU A 64 23.97 -12.06 -1.55
N THR A 65 23.82 -11.04 -2.40
CA THR A 65 24.79 -9.94 -2.54
C THR A 65 24.13 -8.63 -2.13
N PHE A 66 24.74 -7.96 -1.15
CA PHE A 66 24.32 -6.68 -0.60
C PHE A 66 25.26 -5.58 -1.13
N THR A 67 24.70 -4.57 -1.79
CA THR A 67 25.44 -3.46 -2.38
C THR A 67 24.86 -2.14 -1.89
N GLY A 68 25.72 -1.25 -1.40
CA GLY A 68 25.35 0.12 -1.07
C GLY A 68 25.48 1.01 -2.31
N VAL A 69 24.49 1.86 -2.54
CA VAL A 69 24.39 2.73 -3.73
C VAL A 69 24.42 4.21 -3.29
N ASN A 70 24.76 5.10 -4.22
CA ASN A 70 24.73 6.56 -4.06
C ASN A 70 25.53 7.15 -2.89
N GLY A 71 26.51 6.38 -2.37
CA GLY A 71 27.35 6.78 -1.25
C GLY A 71 27.11 5.95 0.01
N THR A 72 26.02 5.18 0.04
CA THR A 72 25.74 4.21 1.09
C THR A 72 26.85 3.17 1.16
N THR A 73 27.38 2.93 2.36
CA THR A 73 28.37 1.87 2.59
C THR A 73 27.73 0.64 3.24
N ILE A 74 28.22 -0.55 2.88
CA ILE A 74 27.86 -1.81 3.53
C ILE A 74 29.02 -2.22 4.44
N ASN A 75 28.75 -2.38 5.74
CA ASN A 75 29.78 -2.70 6.74
C ASN A 75 30.99 -1.74 6.67
N HIS A 76 30.73 -0.43 6.53
CA HIS A 76 31.71 0.64 6.34
C HIS A 76 32.57 0.54 5.06
N GLY A 77 32.24 -0.36 4.14
CA GLY A 77 32.93 -0.56 2.87
C GLY A 77 32.07 -0.21 1.66
N SER A 78 32.73 0.01 0.52
CA SER A 78 32.06 0.20 -0.78
C SER A 78 32.03 -1.08 -1.64
N THR A 79 32.63 -2.17 -1.14
CA THR A 79 32.63 -3.47 -1.82
C THR A 79 31.38 -4.25 -1.43
N PRO A 80 30.70 -4.92 -2.37
CA PRO A 80 29.54 -5.74 -2.04
C PRO A 80 29.86 -6.78 -0.97
N PHE A 81 28.91 -6.99 -0.05
CA PHE A 81 28.96 -8.05 0.94
C PHE A 81 28.18 -9.26 0.43
N GLN A 82 28.73 -10.46 0.55
CA GLN A 82 28.12 -11.68 0.01
C GLN A 82 27.92 -12.73 1.09
N ILE A 83 26.76 -13.38 1.06
CA ILE A 83 26.39 -14.49 1.95
C ILE A 83 26.01 -15.69 1.07
N ASP A 84 26.67 -16.83 1.28
CA ASP A 84 26.30 -18.10 0.66
C ASP A 84 25.25 -18.80 1.54
N THR A 85 23.99 -18.78 1.09
CA THR A 85 22.85 -19.39 1.77
C THR A 85 22.75 -20.90 1.53
N ASN A 86 23.61 -21.50 0.68
CA ASN A 86 23.73 -22.95 0.58
C ASN A 86 24.68 -23.53 1.64
N ALA A 87 25.61 -22.72 2.13
CA ALA A 87 26.59 -23.15 3.12
C ALA A 87 26.01 -23.25 4.54
N THR A 88 24.93 -22.52 4.82
CA THR A 88 24.27 -22.46 6.12
C THR A 88 22.79 -22.22 5.91
N GLU A 89 21.95 -22.95 6.64
CA GLU A 89 20.49 -22.79 6.60
C GLU A 89 20.09 -21.53 7.37
N TYR A 90 20.13 -20.38 6.70
CA TYR A 90 19.57 -19.16 7.26
C TYR A 90 18.04 -19.24 7.28
N ARG A 91 17.45 -18.65 8.32
CA ARG A 91 16.02 -18.74 8.59
C ARG A 91 15.30 -17.48 8.17
N ASP A 92 15.74 -16.34 8.69
CA ASP A 92 15.11 -15.06 8.42
C ASP A 92 16.06 -14.11 7.67
N LEU A 93 15.47 -13.22 6.88
CA LEU A 93 16.11 -12.02 6.38
C LEU A 93 15.34 -10.81 6.94
N ARG A 94 16.04 -9.98 7.73
CA ARG A 94 15.43 -8.86 8.46
C ARG A 94 16.13 -7.55 8.13
N PHE A 95 15.35 -6.54 7.75
CA PHE A 95 15.80 -5.17 7.53
C PHE A 95 15.21 -4.24 8.59
N ALA A 96 16.04 -3.36 9.14
CA ALA A 96 15.65 -2.29 10.05
C ALA A 96 16.47 -1.04 9.73
N MET A 97 15.88 -0.05 9.03
CA MET A 97 16.66 1.09 8.54
C MET A 97 16.83 2.25 9.54
N LEU A 98 16.11 2.20 10.67
CA LEU A 98 16.21 3.16 11.80
C LEU A 98 15.90 4.63 11.44
N GLY A 99 15.31 4.87 10.26
CA GLY A 99 14.84 6.15 9.76
C GLY A 99 15.76 6.83 8.74
N GLY A 100 15.36 7.99 8.24
CA GLY A 100 15.94 8.58 7.04
C GLY A 100 15.05 8.26 5.83
N ASN A 101 15.39 8.78 4.65
CA ASN A 101 14.68 8.40 3.42
C ASN A 101 15.44 7.25 2.78
N ASP A 102 14.95 6.04 2.99
CA ASP A 102 15.61 4.80 2.62
C ASP A 102 15.05 4.22 1.32
N ILE A 103 15.93 3.57 0.55
CA ILE A 103 15.56 2.81 -0.64
C ILE A 103 16.10 1.39 -0.47
N VAL A 104 15.17 0.43 -0.39
CA VAL A 104 15.47 -0.99 -0.22
C VAL A 104 15.01 -1.73 -1.47
N ASN A 105 15.95 -2.16 -2.31
CA ASN A 105 15.68 -2.87 -3.56
C ASN A 105 16.10 -4.34 -3.47
N LEU A 106 15.14 -5.27 -3.46
CA LEU A 106 15.35 -6.72 -3.50
C LEU A 106 15.07 -7.24 -4.91
N SER A 107 15.99 -8.06 -5.43
CA SER A 107 15.86 -8.68 -6.75
C SER A 107 16.43 -10.10 -6.85
N GLY A 108 16.11 -10.79 -7.93
CA GLY A 108 16.64 -12.12 -8.23
C GLY A 108 15.84 -13.26 -7.58
N GLU A 109 16.52 -14.31 -7.14
CA GLU A 109 15.92 -15.47 -6.46
C GLU A 109 16.40 -15.50 -5.01
N ILE A 110 15.48 -15.26 -4.08
CA ILE A 110 15.74 -15.27 -2.63
C ILE A 110 14.82 -16.31 -2.01
N SER A 111 15.39 -17.32 -1.38
CA SER A 111 14.64 -18.39 -0.73
C SER A 111 15.22 -18.66 0.65
N LEU A 112 14.40 -18.50 1.70
CA LEU A 112 14.77 -18.78 3.09
C LEU A 112 13.66 -19.59 3.77
N SER A 113 14.05 -20.34 4.81
CA SER A 113 13.16 -21.33 5.43
C SER A 113 12.04 -20.71 6.28
N ARG A 114 12.15 -19.44 6.66
CA ARG A 114 11.17 -18.76 7.51
C ARG A 114 10.76 -17.42 6.93
N ARG A 115 11.25 -16.29 7.46
CA ARG A 115 10.58 -14.99 7.24
C ARG A 115 11.40 -13.99 6.43
N LEU A 116 10.68 -13.16 5.68
CA LEU A 116 11.17 -11.86 5.23
C LEU A 116 10.53 -10.80 6.11
N ILE A 117 11.35 -9.91 6.64
CA ILE A 117 10.88 -8.80 7.46
C ILE A 117 11.59 -7.53 6.98
N ILE A 118 10.85 -6.53 6.52
CA ILE A 118 11.39 -5.23 6.13
C ILE A 118 10.68 -4.14 6.92
N TYR A 119 11.45 -3.31 7.64
CA TYR A 119 10.99 -2.11 8.31
C TYR A 119 11.94 -0.94 8.02
N THR A 120 11.44 0.15 7.43
CA THR A 120 12.25 1.35 7.18
C THR A 120 12.10 2.42 8.28
N HIS A 121 11.08 2.27 9.13
CA HIS A 121 10.78 3.07 10.32
C HIS A 121 10.23 4.47 10.03
N GLY A 122 11.02 5.41 9.53
CA GLY A 122 10.49 6.75 9.36
C GLY A 122 11.29 7.62 8.43
N GLY A 123 10.57 8.30 7.56
CA GLY A 123 11.09 9.09 6.45
C GLY A 123 10.25 8.77 5.23
N ASN A 124 10.62 9.30 4.06
CA ASN A 124 9.89 8.94 2.85
C ASN A 124 10.65 7.81 2.16
N ASP A 125 10.20 6.58 2.38
CA ASP A 125 10.92 5.37 2.03
C ASP A 125 10.41 4.73 0.75
N GLN A 126 11.27 3.94 0.11
CA GLN A 126 10.94 3.16 -1.06
C GLN A 126 11.39 1.72 -0.89
N ILE A 127 10.43 0.81 -0.85
CA ILE A 127 10.69 -0.63 -0.79
C ILE A 127 10.27 -1.23 -2.12
N LEU A 128 11.25 -1.71 -2.89
CA LEU A 128 11.01 -2.45 -4.13
C LEU A 128 11.45 -3.89 -3.93
N ALA A 129 10.53 -4.84 -4.03
CA ALA A 129 10.86 -6.25 -3.97
C ALA A 129 10.29 -6.93 -5.22
N SER A 130 11.14 -7.22 -6.20
CA SER A 130 10.71 -7.88 -7.45
C SER A 130 11.67 -9.00 -7.83
N GLY A 131 11.20 -10.24 -7.81
CA GLY A 131 11.99 -11.42 -8.07
C GLY A 131 11.28 -12.68 -7.61
N ASN A 132 11.86 -13.85 -7.80
CA ASN A 132 11.25 -15.08 -7.32
C ASN A 132 11.58 -15.27 -5.83
N PHE A 133 10.69 -14.81 -4.95
CA PHE A 133 10.91 -14.84 -3.50
C PHE A 133 10.07 -15.92 -2.83
N HIS A 134 10.73 -16.79 -2.06
CA HIS A 134 10.07 -17.87 -1.34
C HIS A 134 10.48 -17.90 0.13
N PHE A 135 9.51 -17.76 1.02
CA PHE A 135 9.71 -17.73 2.46
C PHE A 135 8.79 -18.76 3.09
N GLY A 136 9.34 -19.67 3.90
CA GLY A 136 8.58 -20.80 4.46
C GLY A 136 7.53 -20.41 5.49
N GLU A 137 7.58 -19.18 6.02
CA GLU A 137 6.59 -18.61 6.94
C GLU A 137 6.05 -17.28 6.39
N ASP A 138 6.09 -16.21 7.19
CA ASP A 138 5.52 -14.91 6.87
C ASP A 138 6.46 -14.05 6.02
N ILE A 139 5.88 -13.25 5.13
CA ILE A 139 6.53 -12.09 4.54
C ILE A 139 5.87 -10.85 5.11
N MET A 140 6.68 -9.97 5.67
CA MET A 140 6.23 -8.72 6.25
C MET A 140 7.04 -7.55 5.72
N VAL A 141 6.35 -6.54 5.21
CA VAL A 141 6.96 -5.33 4.65
C VAL A 141 6.23 -4.13 5.23
N ALA A 142 6.96 -3.19 5.83
CA ALA A 142 6.41 -1.94 6.30
C ALA A 142 7.31 -0.74 6.03
N GLY A 143 6.71 0.36 5.57
CA GLY A 143 7.37 1.65 5.34
C GLY A 143 7.60 2.37 6.67
N GLY A 144 6.52 2.67 7.39
CA GLY A 144 6.58 3.32 8.69
C GLY A 144 6.02 4.73 8.62
N ALA A 145 6.64 5.70 9.31
CA ALA A 145 6.13 7.06 9.33
C ALA A 145 6.43 7.83 8.03
N ASN A 146 5.55 8.77 7.65
CA ASN A 146 5.58 9.64 6.45
C ASN A 146 5.12 8.93 5.16
N ASP A 147 5.51 9.46 4.00
CA ASP A 147 5.00 9.05 2.68
C ASP A 147 5.89 7.94 2.12
N ASP A 148 5.38 6.71 2.04
CA ASP A 148 6.14 5.56 1.60
C ASP A 148 5.65 5.00 0.26
N THR A 149 6.56 4.39 -0.48
CA THR A 149 6.23 3.61 -1.68
C THR A 149 6.67 2.17 -1.50
N ILE A 150 5.71 1.25 -1.45
CA ILE A 150 5.93 -0.18 -1.28
C ILE A 150 5.47 -0.89 -2.55
N ASP A 151 6.41 -1.39 -3.34
CA ASP A 151 6.16 -2.14 -4.57
C ASP A 151 6.74 -3.55 -4.43
N VAL A 152 5.88 -4.50 -4.10
CA VAL A 152 6.27 -5.89 -3.89
C VAL A 152 5.58 -6.81 -4.89
N ARG A 153 6.39 -7.63 -5.58
CA ARG A 153 5.95 -8.50 -6.66
C ARG A 153 6.56 -9.88 -6.52
N ASP A 154 5.85 -10.87 -7.05
CA ASP A 154 6.36 -12.24 -7.21
C ASP A 154 6.76 -12.89 -5.86
N LEU A 155 5.98 -12.60 -4.81
CA LEU A 155 6.18 -13.13 -3.45
C LEU A 155 5.48 -14.47 -3.22
N ASN A 156 6.12 -15.38 -2.51
CA ASN A 156 5.52 -16.62 -2.04
C ASN A 156 5.76 -16.79 -0.53
N ALA A 157 4.73 -16.50 0.27
CA ALA A 157 4.72 -16.67 1.71
C ALA A 157 4.09 -18.01 2.11
N GLY A 158 4.81 -18.81 2.89
CA GLY A 158 4.37 -20.10 3.41
C GLY A 158 3.29 -20.03 4.49
N ASP A 159 3.08 -18.85 5.10
CA ASP A 159 1.93 -18.56 5.98
C ASP A 159 1.23 -17.27 5.52
N LYS A 160 1.66 -16.09 5.97
CA LYS A 160 0.99 -14.81 5.66
C LYS A 160 1.83 -13.86 4.82
N LEU A 161 1.16 -13.05 4.01
CA LEU A 161 1.73 -11.86 3.38
C LEU A 161 1.14 -10.62 4.03
N ILE A 162 1.99 -9.83 4.70
CA ILE A 162 1.59 -8.62 5.41
C ILE A 162 2.33 -7.43 4.81
N VAL A 163 1.59 -6.43 4.34
CA VAL A 163 2.16 -5.17 3.86
C VAL A 163 1.51 -4.02 4.60
N ASN A 164 2.32 -3.11 5.14
CA ASN A 164 1.84 -2.01 5.95
C ASN A 164 2.48 -0.68 5.51
N GLY A 165 1.67 0.31 5.16
CA GLY A 165 2.12 1.67 4.88
C GLY A 165 2.77 2.30 6.11
N ASP A 166 2.05 2.30 7.25
CA ASP A 166 2.46 3.05 8.44
C ASP A 166 2.49 2.21 9.74
N ASP A 167 3.50 2.42 10.59
CA ASP A 167 3.73 1.73 11.87
C ASP A 167 3.04 2.38 13.09
N ASN A 168 2.07 3.26 12.85
CA ASN A 168 1.40 4.14 13.80
C ASN A 168 2.31 5.19 14.45
N LEU A 169 3.51 5.44 13.91
CA LEU A 169 4.38 6.51 14.40
C LEU A 169 4.09 7.80 13.63
N ALA A 170 3.65 8.84 14.35
CA ALA A 170 3.49 10.15 13.74
C ALA A 170 4.85 10.77 13.34
N PRO A 171 4.91 11.57 12.26
CA PRO A 171 3.79 11.97 11.40
C PRO A 171 3.37 10.87 10.41
N HIS A 172 2.07 10.85 10.15
CA HIS A 172 1.41 9.98 9.19
C HIS A 172 1.49 10.58 7.78
N GLY A 173 1.76 9.76 6.77
CA GLY A 173 1.85 10.20 5.37
C GLY A 173 0.78 9.62 4.44
N SER A 174 1.09 9.73 3.16
CA SER A 174 0.34 9.23 2.01
C SER A 174 1.13 8.12 1.34
N ASP A 175 0.64 6.89 1.44
CA ASP A 175 1.38 5.71 0.98
C ASP A 175 0.89 5.18 -0.36
N ASP A 176 1.85 4.73 -1.18
CA ASP A 176 1.63 4.02 -2.43
C ASP A 176 2.02 2.54 -2.27
N ILE A 177 1.02 1.67 -2.10
CA ILE A 177 1.21 0.23 -1.89
C ILE A 177 0.77 -0.55 -3.13
N LEU A 178 1.68 -1.30 -3.72
CA LEU A 178 1.41 -2.27 -4.78
C LEU A 178 1.89 -3.65 -4.36
N VAL A 179 0.97 -4.62 -4.39
CA VAL A 179 1.27 -6.05 -4.24
C VAL A 179 0.81 -6.75 -5.51
N ALA A 180 1.73 -7.41 -6.21
CA ALA A 180 1.39 -8.11 -7.45
C ALA A 180 1.97 -9.51 -7.60
N ASN A 181 1.30 -10.37 -8.37
CA ASN A 181 1.74 -11.73 -8.72
C ASN A 181 2.17 -12.55 -7.48
N SER A 182 1.47 -12.40 -6.37
CA SER A 182 1.94 -12.86 -5.07
C SER A 182 0.99 -13.88 -4.45
N THR A 183 1.54 -14.79 -3.66
CA THR A 183 0.81 -15.90 -3.05
C THR A 183 1.08 -15.98 -1.55
N SER A 184 0.04 -16.25 -0.77
CA SER A 184 0.13 -16.61 0.64
C SER A 184 -0.67 -17.89 0.89
N VAL A 185 -0.16 -18.78 1.74
CA VAL A 185 -0.86 -20.03 2.08
C VAL A 185 -2.08 -19.76 2.95
N ARG A 186 -2.04 -18.72 3.78
CA ARG A 186 -3.14 -18.32 4.66
C ARG A 186 -3.64 -16.93 4.32
N ASP A 187 -3.23 -15.91 5.04
CA ASP A 187 -3.82 -14.58 4.90
C ASP A 187 -2.93 -13.64 4.09
N THR A 188 -3.55 -12.78 3.30
CA THR A 188 -2.91 -11.57 2.79
C THR A 188 -3.57 -10.36 3.43
N LYS A 189 -2.77 -9.55 4.13
CA LYS A 189 -3.21 -8.42 4.94
C LYS A 189 -2.48 -7.15 4.50
N LEU A 190 -3.25 -6.12 4.12
CA LEU A 190 -2.73 -4.82 3.72
C LEU A 190 -3.28 -3.75 4.63
N PHE A 191 -2.39 -2.92 5.17
CA PHE A 191 -2.75 -1.79 6.01
C PHE A 191 -2.12 -0.55 5.37
N THR A 192 -2.88 0.53 5.21
CA THR A 192 -2.27 1.83 4.89
C THR A 192 -1.85 2.57 6.15
N GLY A 193 -2.16 2.01 7.32
CA GLY A 193 -1.94 2.63 8.63
C GLY A 193 -2.73 3.92 8.82
N LEU A 194 -2.32 4.74 9.79
CA LEU A 194 -2.93 6.05 10.03
C LEU A 194 -2.37 7.00 8.97
N GLY A 195 -3.21 7.65 8.16
CA GLY A 195 -2.69 8.34 6.98
C GLY A 195 -3.56 9.49 6.48
N LEU A 196 -3.09 10.13 5.40
CA LEU A 196 -3.90 11.00 4.56
C LEU A 196 -4.48 10.18 3.39
N THR A 197 -4.11 10.48 2.15
CA THR A 197 -4.58 9.77 0.95
C THR A 197 -3.62 8.65 0.61
N ASN A 198 -4.10 7.41 0.58
CA ASN A 198 -3.29 6.24 0.23
C ASN A 198 -3.77 5.60 -1.06
N ASN A 199 -2.86 5.00 -1.83
CA ASN A 199 -3.19 4.18 -2.98
C ASN A 199 -2.77 2.73 -2.73
N VAL A 200 -3.74 1.82 -2.69
CA VAL A 200 -3.52 0.38 -2.53
C VAL A 200 -3.94 -0.35 -3.78
N THR A 201 -3.01 -1.09 -4.38
CA THR A 201 -3.27 -1.95 -5.53
C THR A 201 -2.86 -3.39 -5.23
N LEU A 202 -3.82 -4.30 -5.38
CA LEU A 202 -3.67 -5.74 -5.32
C LEU A 202 -3.92 -6.31 -6.72
N ASN A 203 -2.89 -6.85 -7.38
CA ASN A 203 -3.02 -7.36 -8.74
C ASN A 203 -2.48 -8.79 -8.89
N ASP A 204 -3.32 -9.74 -9.26
CA ASP A 204 -2.95 -11.16 -9.34
C ASP A 204 -2.37 -11.68 -8.01
N VAL A 205 -3.13 -11.45 -6.92
CA VAL A 205 -2.79 -11.92 -5.58
C VAL A 205 -3.66 -13.12 -5.21
N GLN A 206 -3.05 -14.18 -4.68
CA GLN A 206 -3.74 -15.40 -4.26
C GLN A 206 -3.56 -15.61 -2.76
N SER A 207 -4.67 -15.58 -2.02
CA SER A 207 -4.72 -15.86 -0.58
C SER A 207 -5.43 -17.18 -0.32
N GLY A 208 -4.79 -18.10 0.41
CA GLY A 208 -5.32 -19.41 0.75
C GLY A 208 -6.40 -19.41 1.85
N GLU A 209 -6.54 -18.28 2.55
CA GLU A 209 -7.63 -17.95 3.46
C GLU A 209 -8.25 -16.60 3.06
N ASP A 210 -8.01 -15.54 3.83
CA ASP A 210 -8.67 -14.24 3.64
C ASP A 210 -7.73 -13.25 2.93
N LEU A 211 -8.30 -12.39 2.09
CA LEU A 211 -7.63 -11.22 1.51
C LEU A 211 -8.23 -9.99 2.15
N ARG A 212 -7.43 -9.20 2.88
CA ARG A 212 -7.93 -8.07 3.66
C ARG A 212 -7.11 -6.82 3.38
N ALA A 213 -7.80 -5.71 3.16
CA ALA A 213 -7.20 -4.38 3.01
C ALA A 213 -7.91 -3.38 3.94
N TRP A 214 -7.12 -2.63 4.70
CA TRP A 214 -7.61 -1.65 5.66
C TRP A 214 -6.97 -0.29 5.41
N GLY A 215 -7.81 0.69 5.16
CA GLY A 215 -7.55 2.11 5.23
C GLY A 215 -7.86 2.69 6.60
N SER A 216 -7.70 4.00 6.73
CA SER A 216 -7.97 4.71 7.97
C SER A 216 -8.77 6.00 7.75
N SER A 217 -8.17 7.17 7.92
CA SER A 217 -8.76 8.43 7.54
C SER A 217 -8.11 8.95 6.27
N GLY A 218 -8.82 9.80 5.52
CA GLY A 218 -8.33 10.43 4.30
C GLY A 218 -9.00 9.85 3.05
N ASP A 219 -8.72 10.47 1.91
CA ASP A 219 -9.34 10.08 0.64
C ASP A 219 -8.51 8.94 0.05
N ASP A 220 -8.86 7.68 0.35
CA ASP A 220 -8.08 6.50 -0.04
C ASP A 220 -8.56 5.88 -1.36
N ARG A 221 -7.65 5.16 -2.02
CA ARG A 221 -7.94 4.39 -3.22
C ARG A 221 -7.56 2.93 -3.05
N PHE A 222 -8.52 2.02 -3.22
CA PHE A 222 -8.30 0.57 -3.20
C PHE A 222 -8.62 -0.03 -4.56
N ILE A 223 -7.67 -0.73 -5.17
CA ILE A 223 -7.89 -1.48 -6.42
C ILE A 223 -7.50 -2.94 -6.18
N VAL A 224 -8.45 -3.85 -6.38
CA VAL A 224 -8.21 -5.30 -6.34
C VAL A 224 -8.56 -5.90 -7.69
N SER A 225 -7.55 -6.35 -8.42
CA SER A 225 -7.68 -6.92 -9.75
C SER A 225 -7.13 -8.34 -9.84
N GLN A 226 -7.81 -9.21 -10.60
CA GLN A 226 -7.33 -10.55 -10.98
C GLN A 226 -6.92 -11.43 -9.78
N SER A 227 -7.47 -11.16 -8.60
CA SER A 227 -7.03 -11.74 -7.34
C SER A 227 -8.00 -12.81 -6.84
N THR A 228 -7.49 -13.76 -6.06
CA THR A 228 -8.27 -14.85 -5.46
C THR A 228 -8.15 -14.84 -3.94
N SER A 229 -9.29 -14.93 -3.26
CA SER A 229 -9.38 -15.26 -1.84
C SER A 229 -10.15 -16.57 -1.71
N ALA A 230 -9.54 -17.58 -1.07
CA ALA A 230 -10.21 -18.86 -0.85
C ALA A 230 -11.38 -18.76 0.14
N ARG A 231 -11.40 -17.72 0.96
CA ARG A 231 -12.47 -17.42 1.91
C ARG A 231 -13.00 -16.02 1.63
N ASP A 232 -12.70 -15.05 2.47
CA ASP A 232 -13.33 -13.73 2.46
C ASP A 232 -12.41 -12.70 1.80
N LEU A 233 -12.99 -11.77 1.03
CA LEU A 233 -12.33 -10.54 0.64
C LEU A 233 -12.96 -9.40 1.41
N VAL A 234 -12.16 -8.71 2.24
CA VAL A 234 -12.63 -7.60 3.05
C VAL A 234 -11.83 -6.34 2.73
N ILE A 235 -12.53 -5.26 2.37
CA ILE A 235 -11.96 -3.93 2.24
C ILE A 235 -12.66 -3.02 3.24
N THR A 236 -11.89 -2.30 4.04
CA THR A 236 -12.38 -1.24 4.92
C THR A 236 -11.62 0.03 4.58
N ALA A 237 -12.23 1.00 3.93
CA ALA A 237 -11.52 2.22 3.51
C ALA A 237 -11.43 3.25 4.65
N GLY A 238 -12.48 3.37 5.46
CA GLY A 238 -12.49 4.23 6.63
C GLY A 238 -13.07 5.62 6.33
N ALA A 239 -12.66 6.67 7.02
CA ALA A 239 -13.28 7.99 6.87
C ALA A 239 -12.64 8.81 5.75
N GLY A 240 -13.42 9.39 4.84
CA GLY A 240 -12.92 10.21 3.73
C GLY A 240 -13.68 9.93 2.44
N GLN A 241 -13.26 10.50 1.32
CA GLN A 241 -13.83 10.18 -0.01
C GLN A 241 -13.04 9.06 -0.65
N ASN A 242 -13.52 7.83 -0.55
CA ASN A 242 -12.77 6.67 -0.98
C ASN A 242 -13.17 6.18 -2.39
N ASP A 243 -12.20 5.70 -3.18
CA ASP A 243 -12.44 5.05 -4.48
C ASP A 243 -12.03 3.57 -4.40
N ILE A 244 -13.01 2.68 -4.40
CA ILE A 244 -12.82 1.23 -4.24
C ILE A 244 -13.21 0.52 -5.54
N GLY A 245 -12.23 -0.08 -6.21
CA GLY A 245 -12.39 -0.84 -7.45
C GLY A 245 -12.10 -2.33 -7.29
N ILE A 246 -13.05 -3.17 -7.70
CA ILE A 246 -12.92 -4.63 -7.71
C ILE A 246 -13.09 -5.14 -9.14
N ALA A 247 -12.14 -5.95 -9.62
CA ALA A 247 -12.14 -6.46 -10.98
C ALA A 247 -11.56 -7.87 -11.16
N GLY A 248 -12.29 -8.75 -11.84
CA GLY A 248 -11.83 -10.11 -12.14
C GLY A 248 -11.43 -10.91 -10.90
N VAL A 249 -12.09 -10.71 -9.76
CA VAL A 249 -11.75 -11.41 -8.51
C VAL A 249 -12.53 -12.71 -8.35
N THR A 250 -11.95 -13.66 -7.61
CA THR A 250 -12.64 -14.87 -7.14
C THR A 250 -12.62 -14.91 -5.62
N VAL A 251 -13.78 -15.02 -4.98
CA VAL A 251 -13.95 -15.01 -3.52
C VAL A 251 -14.75 -16.26 -3.12
N GLY A 252 -14.10 -17.17 -2.39
CA GLY A 252 -14.69 -18.46 -2.00
C GLY A 252 -15.80 -18.37 -0.94
N ARG A 253 -15.97 -17.20 -0.31
CA ARG A 253 -17.07 -16.92 0.60
C ARG A 253 -17.62 -15.53 0.34
N ASP A 254 -17.38 -14.58 1.24
CA ASP A 254 -18.03 -13.28 1.23
C ASP A 254 -17.08 -12.18 0.73
N LEU A 255 -17.58 -11.32 -0.16
CA LEU A 255 -16.96 -10.02 -0.46
C LEU A 255 -17.63 -8.96 0.41
N LYS A 256 -16.86 -8.30 1.26
CA LYS A 256 -17.34 -7.22 2.14
C LYS A 256 -16.55 -5.94 1.88
N ILE A 257 -17.26 -4.86 1.60
CA ILE A 257 -16.68 -3.54 1.35
C ILE A 257 -17.32 -2.57 2.33
N PHE A 258 -16.49 -1.93 3.15
CA PHE A 258 -16.88 -0.88 4.07
C PHE A 258 -16.24 0.42 3.57
N GLY A 259 -17.07 1.35 3.08
CA GLY A 259 -16.66 2.70 2.68
C GLY A 259 -16.26 3.47 3.93
N GLY A 260 -17.26 3.90 4.70
CA GLY A 260 -17.08 4.56 5.99
C GLY A 260 -17.72 5.96 5.93
N PRO A 261 -17.44 6.89 6.84
CA PRO A 261 -17.99 8.25 6.70
C PRO A 261 -17.31 9.01 5.56
N GLY A 262 -18.10 9.57 4.64
CA GLY A 262 -17.62 10.38 3.51
C GLY A 262 -18.38 10.06 2.23
N ASN A 263 -17.99 10.66 1.10
CA ASN A 263 -18.62 10.38 -0.18
C ASN A 263 -17.80 9.32 -0.91
N ASP A 264 -18.23 8.07 -0.83
CA ASP A 264 -17.49 6.92 -1.32
C ASP A 264 -17.96 6.48 -2.70
N VAL A 265 -17.03 5.95 -3.50
CA VAL A 265 -17.31 5.30 -4.77
C VAL A 265 -16.89 3.84 -4.68
N VAL A 266 -17.84 2.93 -4.85
CA VAL A 266 -17.59 1.49 -4.91
C VAL A 266 -17.94 0.97 -6.29
N GLY A 267 -16.93 0.47 -7.00
CA GLY A 267 -17.10 -0.12 -8.31
C GLY A 267 -16.76 -1.61 -8.32
N LEU A 268 -17.74 -2.42 -8.70
CA LEU A 268 -17.53 -3.81 -9.11
C LEU A 268 -17.60 -3.84 -10.63
N PHE A 269 -16.44 -3.69 -11.23
CA PHE A 269 -16.27 -3.60 -12.67
C PHE A 269 -15.33 -4.71 -13.14
N GLY A 270 -14.99 -4.69 -14.42
CA GLY A 270 -13.69 -5.22 -14.79
C GLY A 270 -12.70 -4.05 -14.94
N ASP A 271 -11.41 -4.36 -14.85
CA ASP A 271 -10.16 -3.54 -14.82
C ASP A 271 -10.22 -2.01 -15.01
N LEU A 272 -9.30 -1.32 -14.35
CA LEU A 272 -9.09 0.12 -14.48
C LEU A 272 -7.96 0.40 -15.48
N VAL A 273 -8.30 0.57 -16.76
CA VAL A 273 -7.33 0.91 -17.80
C VAL A 273 -7.36 2.42 -18.08
N ASN A 274 -6.24 3.14 -17.87
CA ASN A 274 -6.10 4.59 -18.11
C ASN A 274 -7.07 5.49 -17.32
N ASN A 275 -7.31 5.21 -16.04
CA ASN A 275 -8.34 5.89 -15.24
C ASN A 275 -9.75 5.82 -15.88
N GLN A 276 -9.99 4.78 -16.68
CA GLN A 276 -11.29 4.47 -17.25
C GLN A 276 -11.62 3.02 -16.91
N MET A 277 -12.79 2.80 -16.33
CA MET A 277 -13.29 1.46 -15.98
C MET A 277 -13.56 0.66 -17.26
N GLN A 278 -13.01 -0.55 -17.41
CA GLN A 278 -13.04 -1.39 -18.60
C GLN A 278 -13.29 -2.86 -18.24
N PRO A 279 -14.34 -3.53 -18.72
CA PRO A 279 -14.63 -4.92 -18.35
C PRO A 279 -13.46 -5.89 -18.66
N VAL A 280 -12.76 -6.35 -17.63
CA VAL A 280 -11.82 -7.47 -17.59
C VAL A 280 -12.23 -8.44 -16.48
N GLY A 281 -12.60 -9.65 -16.89
CA GLY A 281 -12.93 -10.75 -15.99
C GLY A 281 -14.27 -10.59 -15.27
N ALA A 282 -14.95 -11.71 -15.06
CA ALA A 282 -16.10 -11.75 -14.16
C ALA A 282 -15.62 -11.74 -12.71
N ASN A 283 -16.30 -11.00 -11.84
CA ASN A 283 -16.16 -11.19 -10.40
C ASN A 283 -17.01 -12.40 -9.98
N ASN A 284 -16.40 -13.37 -9.32
CA ASN A 284 -17.06 -14.58 -8.83
C ASN A 284 -17.04 -14.61 -7.30
N ILE A 285 -18.20 -14.46 -6.68
CA ILE A 285 -18.38 -14.41 -5.23
C ILE A 285 -19.28 -15.60 -4.85
N GLU A 286 -18.73 -16.63 -4.22
CA GLU A 286 -19.46 -17.88 -3.97
C GLU A 286 -20.65 -17.70 -3.02
N ARG A 287 -20.53 -16.80 -2.05
CA ARG A 287 -21.58 -16.51 -1.07
C ARG A 287 -22.06 -15.07 -1.24
N ASN A 288 -21.84 -14.22 -0.25
CA ASN A 288 -22.52 -12.93 -0.21
C ASN A 288 -21.62 -11.79 -0.70
N LEU A 289 -22.25 -10.80 -1.32
CA LEU A 289 -21.69 -9.48 -1.53
C LEU A 289 -22.30 -8.54 -0.49
N GLY A 290 -21.48 -7.84 0.29
CA GLY A 290 -21.92 -6.77 1.18
C GLY A 290 -21.17 -5.47 0.89
N VAL A 291 -21.89 -4.39 0.65
CA VAL A 291 -21.35 -3.04 0.50
C VAL A 291 -22.00 -2.14 1.54
N PHE A 292 -21.19 -1.51 2.39
CA PHE A 292 -21.59 -0.71 3.55
C PHE A 292 -20.92 0.67 3.46
N LEU A 293 -21.65 1.70 3.02
CA LEU A 293 -21.05 2.97 2.59
C LEU A 293 -21.00 4.05 3.68
N GLY A 294 -21.48 3.78 4.90
CA GLY A 294 -21.45 4.80 5.96
C GLY A 294 -22.32 6.00 5.62
N ALA A 295 -21.89 7.22 5.93
CA ALA A 295 -22.70 8.43 5.77
C ALA A 295 -22.04 9.37 4.75
N GLY A 296 -22.81 9.90 3.81
CA GLY A 296 -22.34 10.80 2.74
C GLY A 296 -23.11 10.55 1.45
N ASP A 297 -22.74 11.23 0.38
CA ASP A 297 -23.36 10.99 -0.93
C ASP A 297 -22.55 9.91 -1.67
N ASP A 298 -22.99 8.65 -1.56
CA ASP A 298 -22.22 7.50 -2.05
C ASP A 298 -22.66 7.01 -3.44
N ASP A 299 -21.75 6.37 -4.19
CA ASP A 299 -22.06 5.79 -5.51
C ASP A 299 -21.53 4.35 -5.64
N VAL A 300 -22.46 3.40 -5.77
CA VAL A 300 -22.15 2.00 -6.08
C VAL A 300 -22.43 1.72 -7.55
N ARG A 301 -21.41 1.26 -8.26
CA ARG A 301 -21.50 0.91 -9.69
C ARG A 301 -21.16 -0.55 -9.89
N MET A 302 -22.12 -1.32 -10.42
CA MET A 302 -21.92 -2.71 -10.79
C MET A 302 -22.06 -2.86 -12.30
N THR A 303 -20.95 -3.17 -12.98
CA THR A 303 -20.87 -3.34 -14.43
C THR A 303 -20.05 -4.58 -14.81
N GLY A 304 -20.17 -5.08 -16.05
CA GLY A 304 -19.48 -6.31 -16.50
C GLY A 304 -20.21 -7.61 -16.15
N GLU A 305 -19.49 -8.61 -15.65
CA GLU A 305 -20.08 -9.86 -15.14
C GLU A 305 -19.77 -9.96 -13.64
N ASN A 306 -20.81 -10.04 -12.81
CA ASN A 306 -20.69 -10.14 -11.35
C ASN A 306 -21.58 -11.31 -10.88
N ASN A 307 -20.97 -12.47 -10.67
CA ASN A 307 -21.64 -13.70 -10.26
C ASN A 307 -21.62 -13.78 -8.72
N VAL A 308 -22.77 -13.57 -8.08
CA VAL A 308 -22.94 -13.71 -6.63
C VAL A 308 -23.80 -14.94 -6.37
N GLY A 309 -23.23 -15.96 -5.71
CA GLY A 309 -23.92 -17.22 -5.44
C GLY A 309 -24.95 -17.14 -4.31
N GLY A 310 -24.80 -16.18 -3.41
CA GLY A 310 -25.70 -15.87 -2.31
C GLY A 310 -26.42 -14.54 -2.50
N ALA A 311 -26.56 -13.77 -1.41
CA ALA A 311 -27.24 -12.49 -1.43
C ALA A 311 -26.28 -11.32 -1.67
N ALA A 312 -26.81 -10.24 -2.25
CA ALA A 312 -26.11 -8.97 -2.37
C ALA A 312 -26.81 -7.92 -1.49
N TYR A 313 -26.07 -7.35 -0.55
CA TYR A 313 -26.53 -6.34 0.41
C TYR A 313 -25.85 -5.01 0.15
N PHE A 314 -26.63 -3.93 0.21
CA PHE A 314 -26.15 -2.56 0.07
C PHE A 314 -26.75 -1.72 1.19
N PHE A 315 -25.90 -1.17 2.04
CA PHE A 315 -26.30 -0.35 3.17
C PHE A 315 -25.61 1.01 3.07
N ALA A 316 -26.39 2.07 3.18
CA ALA A 316 -25.91 3.44 3.31
C ALA A 316 -26.68 4.12 4.44
N PHE A 317 -26.01 5.03 5.14
CA PHE A 317 -26.47 5.68 6.37
C PHE A 317 -26.52 7.20 6.18
N GLY A 318 -27.39 7.63 5.25
CA GLY A 318 -27.75 9.02 5.03
C GLY A 318 -26.89 9.71 3.97
N GLY A 319 -27.48 10.71 3.31
CA GLY A 319 -26.95 11.35 2.11
C GLY A 319 -27.79 10.99 0.88
N ASP A 320 -27.39 11.49 -0.29
CA ASP A 320 -28.04 11.23 -1.57
C ASP A 320 -27.32 10.09 -2.32
N ASP A 321 -27.53 8.85 -1.85
CA ASP A 321 -26.86 7.65 -2.37
C ASP A 321 -27.37 7.18 -3.74
N ARG A 322 -26.45 6.66 -4.56
CA ARG A 322 -26.75 6.06 -5.86
C ARG A 322 -26.26 4.62 -5.91
N ILE A 323 -27.11 3.74 -6.47
CA ILE A 323 -26.74 2.37 -6.85
C ILE A 323 -27.11 2.16 -8.32
N ASP A 324 -26.10 1.94 -9.16
CA ASP A 324 -26.24 1.64 -10.59
C ASP A 324 -25.90 0.17 -10.88
N ARG A 325 -26.93 -0.63 -11.18
CA ARG A 325 -26.78 -2.04 -11.57
C ARG A 325 -27.03 -2.18 -13.06
N ASN A 326 -26.01 -1.93 -13.87
CA ASN A 326 -26.09 -2.10 -15.31
C ASN A 326 -25.65 -3.50 -15.78
N ASN A 327 -25.68 -4.48 -14.87
CA ASN A 327 -25.41 -5.87 -15.19
C ASN A 327 -26.69 -6.66 -15.36
N GLY A 328 -26.73 -7.46 -16.43
CA GLY A 328 -27.72 -8.50 -16.66
C GLY A 328 -27.65 -9.63 -15.63
N LEU A 329 -27.73 -9.29 -14.34
CA LEU A 329 -28.21 -10.19 -13.30
C LEU A 329 -29.53 -10.74 -13.83
N GLY A 330 -29.57 -12.03 -14.16
CA GLY A 330 -30.75 -12.65 -14.73
C GLY A 330 -31.96 -12.32 -13.86
N ASP A 331 -33.04 -11.84 -14.49
CA ASP A 331 -34.27 -11.36 -13.84
C ASP A 331 -34.92 -12.37 -12.86
N ASP A 332 -34.43 -13.62 -12.79
CA ASP A 332 -35.04 -14.72 -12.06
C ASP A 332 -34.39 -15.07 -10.70
N ASP A 333 -33.20 -14.55 -10.34
CA ASP A 333 -32.49 -14.96 -9.10
C ASP A 333 -32.23 -13.83 -8.08
N VAL A 334 -32.66 -12.60 -8.34
CA VAL A 334 -32.42 -11.49 -7.42
C VAL A 334 -33.70 -11.12 -6.67
N ALA A 335 -33.96 -11.81 -5.56
CA ALA A 335 -34.74 -11.25 -4.47
C ALA A 335 -33.91 -10.12 -3.81
N ALA A 336 -33.69 -9.02 -4.53
CA ALA A 336 -33.14 -7.80 -3.96
C ALA A 336 -34.25 -7.17 -3.13
N GLU A 337 -34.38 -7.63 -1.90
CA GLU A 337 -34.91 -6.80 -0.83
C GLU A 337 -33.89 -5.67 -0.63
N VAL A 338 -34.06 -4.59 -1.41
CA VAL A 338 -33.43 -3.31 -1.12
C VAL A 338 -34.22 -2.72 0.04
N GLU A 339 -34.01 -3.29 1.23
CA GLU A 339 -34.52 -2.75 2.47
C GLU A 339 -33.70 -1.50 2.78
N PHE A 340 -34.18 -0.35 2.31
CA PHE A 340 -33.79 0.94 2.87
C PHE A 340 -34.41 1.02 4.29
N GLU A 341 -33.85 0.31 5.26
CA GLU A 341 -34.20 0.50 6.68
C GLU A 341 -33.60 1.82 7.16
N ASN A 342 -34.27 2.92 6.80
CA ASN A 342 -34.15 4.18 7.52
C ASN A 342 -34.75 3.98 8.92
N GLU A 343 -33.90 4.01 9.95
CA GLU A 343 -34.21 3.84 11.39
C GLU A 343 -34.27 2.40 11.91
N VAL A 344 -33.12 1.78 12.16
CA VAL A 344 -32.98 0.82 13.26
C VAL A 344 -31.67 1.06 14.01
N ASN A 345 -31.78 1.29 15.32
CA ASN A 345 -30.68 1.17 16.28
C ASN A 345 -30.07 -0.24 16.16
N HIS A 346 -28.96 -0.38 15.45
CA HIS A 346 -28.26 -1.66 15.33
C HIS A 346 -27.08 -1.78 16.28
N PRO A 347 -26.82 -3.01 16.76
CA PRO A 347 -25.81 -3.32 17.76
C PRO A 347 -24.42 -3.01 17.23
N GLU A 348 -23.51 -2.63 18.11
CA GLU A 348 -22.08 -2.50 17.83
C GLU A 348 -21.61 -3.69 17.00
N VAL A 349 -21.39 -3.48 15.70
CA VAL A 349 -20.54 -4.36 14.91
C VAL A 349 -19.16 -4.09 15.47
N GLU A 350 -18.77 -4.91 16.43
CA GLU A 350 -17.41 -4.95 16.94
C GLU A 350 -16.55 -5.41 15.76
N VAL A 351 -16.10 -4.44 14.96
CA VAL A 351 -14.90 -4.62 14.15
C VAL A 351 -13.83 -4.87 15.20
N GLU A 352 -13.57 -6.15 15.48
CA GLU A 352 -12.35 -6.54 16.18
C GLU A 352 -11.23 -6.06 15.27
N PHE A 353 -10.79 -4.83 15.51
CA PHE A 353 -9.44 -4.43 15.20
C PHE A 353 -8.59 -5.42 16.00
N GLU A 354 -8.20 -6.52 15.36
CA GLU A 354 -6.97 -7.19 15.74
C GLU A 354 -5.93 -6.07 15.67
N HIS A 355 -5.70 -5.41 16.80
CA HIS A 355 -4.51 -4.66 17.04
C HIS A 355 -3.43 -5.71 16.89
N LEU A 356 -2.92 -5.84 15.67
CA LEU A 356 -1.61 -6.40 15.45
C LEU A 356 -0.70 -5.42 16.18
N GLU A 357 -0.54 -5.65 17.48
CA GLU A 357 0.76 -5.46 18.08
C GLU A 357 1.68 -6.28 17.17
N MET A 358 2.25 -5.59 16.17
CA MET A 358 3.58 -5.92 15.72
C MET A 358 4.38 -5.96 17.02
N GLU A 359 4.51 -7.14 17.61
CA GLU A 359 5.48 -7.38 18.66
C GLU A 359 6.84 -7.12 18.00
N LEU A 360 7.20 -5.83 17.99
CA LEU A 360 8.53 -5.31 17.84
C LEU A 360 9.32 -5.86 19.03
N GLU A 361 9.67 -7.14 18.95
CA GLU A 361 10.78 -7.69 19.73
C GLU A 361 12.09 -7.19 19.08
N ILE A 362 12.22 -5.87 19.00
CA ILE A 362 13.53 -5.23 18.94
C ILE A 362 14.01 -5.28 20.39
N GLU A 363 14.61 -6.40 20.78
CA GLU A 363 15.46 -6.43 21.97
C GLU A 363 16.51 -5.33 21.78
N HIS A 364 16.35 -4.25 22.54
CA HIS A 364 17.37 -3.23 22.70
C HIS A 364 18.58 -3.86 23.41
N ASP A 365 19.53 -4.36 22.63
CA ASP A 365 20.90 -4.64 23.07
C ASP A 365 21.88 -3.57 22.55
#